data_AF-A0A948FQZ1-F1
#
_entry.id   AF-A0A948FQZ1-F1
#
_cell.length_a   1.000
_cell.length_b   1.000
_cell.length_c   1.000
_cell.angle_alpha   90.00
_cell.angle_beta   90.00
_cell.angle_gamma   90.00
#
_symmetry.space_group_name_H-M   'P 1'
#
loop_
_entity.id
_entity.type
_entity.pdbx_description
1 polymer ?
#
loop_
_entity_poly.entity_id
_entity_poly.type
_entity_poly.pdbx_seq_one_letter_code
_entity_poly.pdbx_strand_id
1 'polypeptide(L)'
;MLPPWSVVRRALTPAGRGLLIASLVLLVPSPGAVGAATVHCVGYGACSANGYSDAGYGSANARSYWNMVTGHNCTNYAAYRVIQAGGPGSRPWSGSGDAHRWGHELPGITDQTPAVQSIAWWDSNQGGWGKNGHVA
;
A
#
# COMPACT_ATOMS: atom_id res chain seq x y z
N MET A 1 -24.84 -8.42 23.92
CA MET A 1 -24.59 -9.79 23.40
C MET A 1 -23.20 -9.78 22.76
N LEU A 2 -22.23 -10.37 23.46
CA LEU A 2 -20.83 -10.54 23.09
C LEU A 2 -20.50 -12.03 23.27
N PRO A 3 -19.75 -12.68 22.38
CA PRO A 3 -19.40 -14.08 22.55
C PRO A 3 -18.29 -14.26 23.60
N PRO A 4 -18.36 -15.32 24.45
CA PRO A 4 -17.31 -15.66 25.38
C PRO A 4 -16.14 -16.37 24.69
N TRP A 5 -14.96 -15.80 24.91
CA TRP A 5 -13.63 -16.37 24.76
C TRP A 5 -13.57 -17.82 25.28
N SER A 6 -13.18 -18.76 24.40
CA SER A 6 -12.82 -20.12 24.81
C SER A 6 -11.34 -20.15 25.18
N VAL A 7 -11.01 -20.15 26.48
CA VAL A 7 -9.67 -20.53 26.94
C VAL A 7 -9.53 -22.03 26.77
N VAL A 8 -8.80 -22.46 25.73
CA VAL A 8 -8.37 -23.85 25.62
C VAL A 8 -7.22 -24.08 26.61
N ARG A 9 -7.54 -24.61 27.80
CA ARG A 9 -6.53 -25.14 28.73
C ARG A 9 -6.09 -26.50 28.24
N ARG A 10 -4.89 -26.59 27.64
CA ARG A 10 -4.26 -27.90 27.37
C ARG A 10 -3.83 -28.50 28.70
N ALA A 11 -4.50 -29.57 29.11
CA ALA A 11 -4.04 -30.46 30.17
C ALA A 11 -2.76 -31.18 29.69
N LEU A 12 -1.67 -31.03 30.44
CA LEU A 12 -0.44 -31.78 30.24
C LEU A 12 -0.54 -33.09 31.05
N THR A 13 -0.77 -34.21 30.38
CA THR A 13 -0.57 -35.55 30.95
C THR A 13 0.91 -35.95 30.85
N PRO A 14 1.55 -36.39 31.94
CA PRO A 14 2.92 -36.89 31.91
C PRO A 14 2.92 -38.41 31.69
N ALA A 15 3.55 -38.89 30.64
CA ALA A 15 4.25 -40.19 30.60
C ALA A 15 4.61 -40.54 29.15
N GLY A 16 5.91 -40.64 28.89
CA GLY A 16 6.42 -41.11 27.62
C GLY A 16 7.86 -40.64 27.45
N ARG A 17 8.80 -41.39 28.02
CA ARG A 17 10.22 -41.33 27.66
C ARG A 17 10.36 -41.76 26.20
N GLY A 18 10.07 -40.84 25.29
CA GLY A 18 10.30 -40.97 23.86
C GLY A 18 11.60 -40.27 23.49
N LEU A 19 12.43 -40.98 22.73
CA LEU A 19 13.73 -40.58 22.21
C LEU A 19 13.72 -39.12 21.70
N LEU A 20 14.52 -38.25 22.32
CA LEU A 20 14.78 -36.90 21.82
C LEU A 20 15.63 -37.00 20.54
N ILE A 21 14.99 -37.14 19.39
CA ILE A 21 15.64 -36.90 18.11
C ILE A 21 15.71 -35.37 17.95
N ALA A 22 16.88 -34.80 18.24
CA ALA A 22 17.17 -33.40 17.98
C ALA A 22 17.08 -33.15 16.47
N SER A 23 15.89 -32.76 16.01
CA SER A 23 15.67 -32.33 14.63
C SER A 23 16.24 -30.93 14.51
N LEU A 24 17.48 -30.85 14.03
CA LEU A 24 18.10 -29.60 13.61
C LEU A 24 17.31 -29.08 12.40
N VAL A 25 16.27 -28.28 12.65
CA VAL A 25 15.55 -27.57 11.60
C VAL A 25 16.53 -26.58 11.00
N LEU A 26 17.12 -26.95 9.87
CA LEU A 26 17.85 -26.00 9.03
C LEU A 26 16.85 -24.92 8.63
N LEU A 27 16.98 -23.72 9.21
CA LEU A 27 16.34 -22.52 8.67
C LEU A 27 16.98 -22.25 7.31
N VAL A 28 16.48 -22.92 6.27
CA VAL A 28 16.80 -22.55 4.90
C VAL A 28 16.12 -21.20 4.66
N PRO A 29 16.87 -20.11 4.41
CA PRO A 29 16.26 -18.86 4.01
C PRO A 29 15.47 -19.14 2.73
N SER A 30 14.15 -19.04 2.81
CA SER A 30 13.32 -19.11 1.62
C SER A 30 13.66 -17.90 0.77
N PRO A 31 14.08 -18.07 -0.51
CA PRO A 31 14.19 -16.94 -1.41
C PRO A 31 12.83 -16.24 -1.41
N GLY A 32 12.82 -14.94 -1.13
CA GLY A 32 11.58 -14.15 -1.23
C GLY A 32 10.96 -14.40 -2.60
N ALA A 33 9.67 -14.75 -2.62
CA ALA A 33 8.96 -15.01 -3.86
C ALA A 33 8.96 -13.73 -4.71
N VAL A 34 9.80 -13.70 -5.75
CA VAL A 34 9.69 -12.71 -6.81
C VAL A 34 8.51 -13.13 -7.69
N GLY A 35 7.35 -12.53 -7.45
CA GLY A 35 6.17 -12.76 -8.28
C GLY A 35 6.47 -12.37 -9.74
N ALA A 36 6.19 -13.26 -10.68
CA ALA A 36 6.25 -12.92 -12.10
C ALA A 36 5.16 -11.89 -12.41
N ALA A 37 5.55 -10.72 -12.93
CA ALA A 37 4.61 -9.71 -13.40
C ALA A 37 4.30 -9.93 -14.88
N THR A 38 3.02 -9.92 -15.24
CA THR A 38 2.58 -9.88 -16.65
C THR A 38 2.17 -8.46 -16.99
N VAL A 39 2.75 -7.90 -18.06
CA VAL A 39 2.33 -6.60 -18.58
C VAL A 39 1.10 -6.80 -19.44
N HIS A 40 -0.06 -6.30 -19.01
CA HIS A 40 -1.30 -6.38 -19.78
C HIS A 40 -1.39 -5.33 -20.89
N CYS A 41 -0.87 -4.12 -20.63
CA CYS A 41 -0.92 -2.98 -21.53
C CYS A 41 0.09 -1.92 -21.07
N VAL A 42 0.41 -0.95 -21.93
CA VAL A 42 1.29 0.17 -21.60
C VAL A 42 0.66 1.48 -22.07
N GLY A 43 0.59 2.45 -21.16
CA GLY A 43 0.03 3.78 -21.42
C GLY A 43 -1.50 3.82 -21.43
N TYR A 44 -2.04 5.02 -21.22
CA TYR A 44 -3.47 5.24 -21.02
C TYR A 44 -4.34 4.72 -22.17
N GLY A 45 -4.00 5.05 -23.42
CA GLY A 45 -4.81 4.67 -24.59
C GLY A 45 -4.91 3.16 -24.78
N ALA A 46 -3.79 2.45 -24.76
CA ALA A 46 -3.78 0.99 -24.91
C ALA A 46 -4.46 0.30 -23.71
N CYS A 47 -4.25 0.80 -22.49
CA CYS A 47 -4.89 0.24 -21.30
C CYS A 47 -6.40 0.46 -21.29
N SER A 48 -6.86 1.66 -21.65
CA SER A 48 -8.29 1.98 -21.78
C SER A 48 -8.97 1.11 -22.85
N ALA A 49 -8.33 0.90 -24.00
CA ALA A 49 -8.82 0.01 -25.05
C ALA A 49 -8.97 -1.46 -24.60
N ASN A 50 -8.21 -1.88 -23.58
CA ASN A 50 -8.30 -3.19 -22.93
C ASN A 50 -9.24 -3.21 -21.71
N GLY A 51 -10.01 -2.14 -21.47
CA GLY A 51 -10.97 -2.05 -20.37
C GLY A 51 -10.38 -1.59 -19.03
N TYR A 52 -9.09 -1.24 -18.98
CA TYR A 52 -8.47 -0.68 -17.77
C TYR A 52 -8.66 0.84 -17.74
N SER A 53 -9.56 1.31 -16.88
CA SER A 53 -9.81 2.74 -16.71
C SER A 53 -8.66 3.44 -15.99
N ASP A 54 -8.29 4.63 -16.47
CA ASP A 54 -7.42 5.57 -15.75
C ASP A 54 -8.21 6.61 -14.93
N ALA A 55 -9.52 6.41 -14.80
CA ALA A 55 -10.46 7.30 -14.13
C ALA A 55 -10.46 8.74 -14.70
N GLY A 56 -10.06 8.93 -15.96
CA GLY A 56 -9.97 10.24 -16.63
C GLY A 56 -8.59 10.90 -16.49
N TYR A 57 -7.69 10.34 -15.69
CA TYR A 57 -6.37 10.93 -15.43
C TYR A 57 -5.48 10.98 -16.67
N GLY A 58 -5.67 10.08 -17.64
CA GLY A 58 -4.92 10.10 -18.90
C GLY A 58 -5.04 11.44 -19.63
N SER A 59 -6.22 12.06 -19.57
CA SER A 59 -6.49 13.40 -20.12
C SER A 59 -6.10 14.55 -19.19
N ALA A 60 -5.99 14.26 -17.89
CA ALA A 60 -5.86 15.27 -16.84
C ALA A 60 -4.41 15.45 -16.35
N ASN A 61 -3.51 14.52 -16.67
CA ASN A 61 -2.17 14.44 -16.07
C ASN A 61 -1.24 15.61 -16.42
N ALA A 62 -1.54 16.40 -17.46
CA ALA A 62 -0.78 17.60 -17.81
C ALA A 62 -1.04 18.77 -16.83
N ARG A 63 -2.08 18.66 -16.00
CA ARG A 63 -2.38 19.63 -14.95
C ARG A 63 -1.70 19.23 -13.64
N SER A 64 -1.18 20.24 -12.94
CA SER A 64 -0.70 20.08 -11.57
C SER A 64 -1.88 20.15 -10.59
N TYR A 65 -2.04 19.09 -9.80
CA TYR A 65 -2.95 19.02 -8.67
C TYR A 65 -2.11 19.15 -7.40
N TRP A 66 -2.55 20.02 -6.47
CA TRP A 66 -1.84 20.24 -5.21
C TRP A 66 -0.38 20.69 -5.35
N ASN A 67 -0.04 21.30 -6.49
CA ASN A 67 1.33 21.66 -6.89
C ASN A 67 2.28 20.45 -6.99
N MET A 68 1.75 19.26 -7.31
CA MET A 68 2.54 18.06 -7.57
C MET A 68 3.07 18.04 -9.01
N VAL A 69 4.11 17.23 -9.25
CA VAL A 69 4.73 17.05 -10.56
C VAL A 69 3.73 16.43 -11.53
N THR A 70 3.55 17.04 -12.69
CA THR A 70 2.63 16.58 -13.75
C THR A 70 3.05 15.24 -14.36
N GLY A 71 2.14 14.58 -15.06
CA GLY A 71 2.38 13.34 -15.81
C GLY A 71 2.08 12.07 -15.00
N HIS A 72 2.74 10.96 -15.34
CA HIS A 72 2.67 9.69 -14.59
C HIS A 72 3.42 9.81 -13.25
N ASN A 73 2.82 10.53 -12.31
CA ASN A 73 3.36 10.77 -10.99
C ASN A 73 2.32 10.37 -9.94
N CYS A 74 2.75 9.56 -8.95
CA CYS A 74 1.86 9.01 -7.93
C CYS A 74 1.18 10.09 -7.09
N THR A 75 1.89 11.14 -6.69
CA THR A 75 1.33 12.19 -5.83
C THR A 75 0.37 13.09 -6.57
N ASN A 76 0.64 13.38 -7.86
CA ASN A 76 -0.30 14.14 -8.70
C ASN A 76 -1.57 13.34 -9.03
N TYR A 77 -1.45 12.03 -9.26
CA TYR A 77 -2.60 11.15 -9.46
C TYR A 77 -3.46 11.04 -8.20
N ALA A 78 -2.85 10.81 -7.03
CA ALA A 78 -3.56 10.75 -5.76
C ALA A 78 -4.31 12.08 -5.48
N ALA A 79 -3.64 13.22 -5.70
CA ALA A 79 -4.27 14.54 -5.55
C ALA A 79 -5.46 14.73 -6.51
N TYR A 80 -5.31 14.33 -7.79
CA TYR A 80 -6.41 14.32 -8.75
C TYR A 80 -7.60 13.49 -8.23
N ARG A 81 -7.35 12.26 -7.79
CA ARG A 81 -8.40 11.34 -7.31
C ARG A 81 -9.13 11.88 -6.07
N VAL A 82 -8.41 12.47 -5.12
CA VAL A 82 -9.01 13.12 -3.95
C VAL A 82 -9.92 14.28 -4.38
N ILE A 83 -9.47 15.13 -5.30
CA ILE A 83 -10.27 16.25 -5.80
C ILE A 83 -11.52 15.74 -6.53
N GLN A 84 -11.41 14.71 -7.37
CA GLN A 84 -12.57 14.11 -8.06
C GLN A 84 -13.56 13.48 -7.08
N ALA A 85 -13.11 12.98 -5.93
CA ALA A 85 -13.96 12.44 -4.88
C ALA A 85 -14.63 13.53 -4.00
N GLY A 86 -14.41 14.82 -4.28
CA GLY A 86 -14.96 15.93 -3.51
C GLY A 86 -14.10 16.36 -2.31
N GLY A 87 -12.86 15.88 -2.25
CA GLY A 87 -11.86 16.33 -1.27
C GLY A 87 -11.34 17.75 -1.56
N PRO A 88 -10.36 18.23 -0.78
CA PRO A 88 -9.88 19.60 -0.87
C PRO A 88 -9.18 19.90 -2.21
N GLY A 89 -9.47 21.07 -2.79
CA GLY A 89 -8.86 21.53 -4.04
C GLY A 89 -7.37 21.86 -3.95
N SER A 90 -6.85 22.02 -2.74
CA SER A 90 -5.44 22.30 -2.42
C SER A 90 -4.91 21.33 -1.38
N ARG A 91 -3.58 21.12 -1.37
CA ARG A 91 -2.92 20.24 -0.41
C ARG A 91 -3.16 20.73 1.03
N PRO A 92 -3.62 19.87 1.95
CA PRO A 92 -3.92 20.30 3.32
C PRO A 92 -2.70 20.45 4.23
N TRP A 93 -1.47 20.31 3.70
CA TRP A 93 -0.22 20.51 4.44
C TRP A 93 0.81 21.28 3.60
N SER A 94 1.80 21.87 4.27
CA SER A 94 2.94 22.57 3.65
C SER A 94 4.19 21.67 3.56
N GLY A 95 5.25 22.13 2.88
CA GLY A 95 6.51 21.36 2.77
C GLY A 95 6.54 20.43 1.56
N SER A 96 7.36 19.37 1.62
CA SER A 96 7.57 18.46 0.48
C SER A 96 6.27 17.76 0.08
N GLY A 97 6.10 17.60 -1.24
CA GLY A 97 5.04 16.80 -1.84
C GLY A 97 5.40 15.33 -2.04
N ASP A 98 6.62 14.93 -1.70
CA ASP A 98 7.12 13.57 -1.89
C ASP A 98 6.25 12.56 -1.17
N ALA A 99 5.99 11.43 -1.82
CA ALA A 99 5.10 10.41 -1.32
C ALA A 99 5.47 9.99 0.11
N HIS A 100 6.74 9.71 0.40
CA HIS A 100 7.23 9.29 1.71
C HIS A 100 6.89 10.23 2.89
N ARG A 101 6.43 11.46 2.64
CA ARG A 101 6.03 12.41 3.69
C ARG A 101 4.53 12.38 4.02
N TRP A 102 3.68 11.83 3.17
CA TRP A 102 2.22 12.05 3.25
C TRP A 102 1.60 11.65 4.59
N GLY A 103 1.92 10.46 5.12
CA GLY A 103 1.43 10.03 6.43
C GLY A 103 2.04 10.81 7.59
N HIS A 104 3.30 11.25 7.46
CA HIS A 104 3.99 12.03 8.50
C HIS A 104 3.44 13.46 8.63
N GLU A 105 2.96 14.05 7.55
CA GLU A 105 2.39 15.41 7.53
C GLU A 105 0.89 15.42 7.93
N LEU A 106 0.23 14.25 7.89
CA LEU A 106 -1.18 14.06 8.25
C LEU A 106 -1.39 13.00 9.35
N PRO A 107 -0.66 13.04 10.48
CA PRO A 107 -0.68 11.96 11.47
C PRO A 107 -2.04 11.82 12.17
N GLY A 108 -2.83 12.90 12.25
CA GLY A 108 -4.15 12.89 12.90
C GLY A 108 -5.24 12.15 12.12
N ILE A 109 -5.00 11.81 10.84
CA ILE A 109 -5.94 11.06 9.99
C ILE A 109 -5.29 9.86 9.30
N THR A 110 -4.07 9.51 9.69
CA THR A 110 -3.32 8.38 9.14
C THR A 110 -3.36 7.24 10.14
N ASP A 111 -3.86 6.08 9.73
CA ASP A 111 -3.85 4.86 10.51
C ASP A 111 -3.54 3.63 9.64
N GLN A 112 -3.66 2.44 10.22
CA GLN A 112 -3.40 1.16 9.56
C GLN A 112 -4.69 0.42 9.16
N THR A 113 -5.83 1.09 9.15
CA THR A 113 -7.12 0.52 8.80
C THR A 113 -7.48 0.94 7.37
N PRO A 114 -7.41 0.04 6.37
CA PRO A 114 -7.76 0.39 5.00
C PRO A 114 -9.24 0.80 4.89
N ALA A 115 -9.50 1.90 4.19
CA ALA A 115 -10.85 2.38 3.94
C ALA A 115 -11.06 2.71 2.46
N VAL A 116 -12.31 2.59 1.99
CA VAL A 116 -12.66 3.02 0.63
C VAL A 116 -12.43 4.53 0.52
N GLN A 117 -11.73 4.97 -0.53
CA GLN A 117 -11.27 6.35 -0.75
C GLN A 117 -10.13 6.85 0.17
N SER A 118 -9.54 6.01 1.03
CA SER A 118 -8.28 6.39 1.70
C SER A 118 -7.10 6.31 0.73
N ILE A 119 -6.07 7.13 0.98
CA ILE A 119 -4.79 7.01 0.28
C ILE A 119 -3.91 6.02 1.04
N ALA A 120 -3.41 4.99 0.34
CA ALA A 120 -2.34 4.15 0.83
C ALA A 120 -0.99 4.84 0.57
N TRP A 121 -0.06 4.71 1.51
CA TRP A 121 1.22 5.41 1.48
C TRP A 121 2.36 4.50 1.96
N TRP A 122 3.52 4.66 1.33
CA TRP A 122 4.75 3.97 1.69
C TRP A 122 5.88 4.98 1.90
N ASP A 123 6.62 4.80 3.00
CA ASP A 123 7.84 5.56 3.26
C ASP A 123 8.96 5.17 2.26
N SER A 124 10.06 5.92 2.35
CA SER A 124 11.28 5.72 1.58
C SER A 124 11.75 4.27 1.68
N ASN A 125 11.98 3.63 0.53
CA ASN A 125 12.50 2.26 0.45
C ASN A 125 11.58 1.17 1.04
N GLN A 126 10.30 1.45 1.27
CA GLN A 126 9.33 0.46 1.72
C GLN A 126 8.55 -0.16 0.56
N GLY A 127 8.19 -1.44 0.68
CA GLY A 127 7.29 -2.10 -0.28
C GLY A 127 7.83 -2.22 -1.71
N GLY A 128 9.16 -2.13 -1.90
CA GLY A 128 9.79 -2.13 -3.23
C GLY A 128 9.82 -0.76 -3.92
N TRP A 129 9.38 0.30 -3.25
CA TRP A 129 9.44 1.67 -3.76
C TRP A 129 10.78 2.33 -3.45
N GLY A 130 11.20 3.30 -4.28
CA GLY A 130 12.47 3.99 -4.08
C GLY A 130 12.47 5.00 -2.92
N LYS A 131 13.53 5.80 -2.85
CA LYS A 131 13.74 6.83 -1.80
C LYS A 131 12.62 7.88 -1.67
N ASN A 132 11.78 8.04 -2.69
CA ASN A 132 10.68 9.01 -2.66
C ASN A 132 9.40 8.43 -2.04
N GLY A 133 9.36 7.12 -1.75
CA GLY A 133 8.14 6.41 -1.33
C GLY A 133 7.14 6.23 -2.46
N HIS A 134 5.89 5.93 -2.10
CA HIS A 134 4.77 5.82 -3.04
C HIS A 134 3.43 6.17 -2.37
N VAL A 135 2.44 6.58 -3.17
CA VAL A 135 1.05 6.75 -2.74
C VAL A 135 0.09 6.18 -3.80
N ALA A 136 -1.04 5.63 -3.36
CA ALA A 136 -2.07 5.04 -4.22
C ALA A 136 -3.48 5.29 -3.68
#